data_AF-A0AAN9UM05-F1
#
_entry.id   AF-A0AAN9UM05-F1
#
_cell.length_a   1.000
_cell.length_b   1.000
_cell.length_c   1.000
_cell.angle_alpha   90.00
_cell.angle_beta   90.00
_cell.angle_gamma   90.00
#
_symmetry.space_group_name_H-M   'P 1'
#
loop_
_entity.id
_entity.type
_entity.pdbx_description
1 polymer ?
#
loop_
_entity_poly.entity_id
_entity_poly.type
_entity_poly.pdbx_seq_one_letter_code
_entity_poly.pdbx_strand_id
1 'polypeptide(L)'
;MAAALTRNRHATTALAAPCQKQSDGFNLRVQLSDPARDLTPSVDGLYLSGLRVSQGSYIGVASDQPSTYYLNDTTEGGRGATVVHDIVGVYPFGLSVQGPTEFDSRYPTEHDVGLVVAGSGSGVTRGLEVSPSLTGPGSGGTYLVCRRTFVFPSGPAEIVTPRFLYEGESIPDEGCVPIAFVPECAALEPLPDGASWNHDSVITVSCVR
;
A
#
# COMPACT_ATOMS: atom_id res chain seq x y z
N MET A 1 -36.53 27.66 45.44
CA MET A 1 -35.52 26.57 45.49
C MET A 1 -35.76 25.66 44.30
N ALA A 2 -34.97 25.82 43.24
CA ALA A 2 -35.01 24.97 42.05
C ALA A 2 -33.60 24.39 41.85
N ALA A 3 -33.52 23.06 41.86
CA ALA A 3 -32.28 22.31 41.68
C ALA A 3 -31.86 22.36 40.21
N ALA A 4 -30.64 22.87 39.94
CA ALA A 4 -30.04 22.82 38.61
C ALA A 4 -29.24 21.52 38.45
N LEU A 5 -29.67 20.68 37.51
CA LEU A 5 -29.03 19.42 37.14
C LEU A 5 -27.59 19.64 36.66
N THR A 6 -26.66 18.99 37.34
CA THR A 6 -25.25 18.90 36.95
C THR A 6 -25.13 17.99 35.73
N ARG A 7 -24.82 18.55 34.55
CA ARG A 7 -24.46 17.76 33.37
C ARG A 7 -23.09 17.12 33.59
N ASN A 8 -23.07 15.82 33.91
CA ASN A 8 -21.87 14.99 33.77
C ASN A 8 -21.47 14.95 32.29
N ARG A 9 -20.46 15.74 31.93
CA ARG A 9 -19.75 15.55 30.67
C ARG A 9 -18.87 14.32 30.85
N HIS A 10 -19.31 13.19 30.31
CA HIS A 10 -18.42 12.08 30.04
C HIS A 10 -17.32 12.61 29.12
N ALA A 11 -16.12 12.77 29.67
CA ALA A 11 -14.92 12.99 28.89
C ALA A 11 -14.70 11.72 28.08
N THR A 12 -15.00 11.77 26.79
CA THR A 12 -14.52 10.79 25.83
C THR A 12 -13.02 10.93 25.80
N THR A 13 -12.32 10.05 26.51
CA THR A 13 -10.86 9.96 26.45
C THR A 13 -10.49 9.63 25.01
N ALA A 14 -10.05 10.63 24.25
CA ALA A 14 -9.36 10.41 23.00
C ALA A 14 -8.12 9.56 23.34
N LEU A 15 -8.09 8.31 22.92
CA LEU A 15 -6.86 7.52 22.91
C LEU A 15 -5.84 8.34 22.11
N ALA A 16 -4.78 8.79 22.77
CA ALA A 16 -3.65 9.38 22.09
C ALA A 16 -3.15 8.35 21.06
N ALA A 17 -3.14 8.75 19.79
CA ALA A 17 -2.54 7.94 18.74
C ALA A 17 -1.10 7.61 19.16
N PRO A 18 -0.64 6.35 19.02
CA PRO A 18 0.73 5.98 19.37
C PRO A 18 1.69 6.90 18.59
N CYS A 19 2.75 7.36 19.26
CA CYS A 19 3.77 8.29 18.74
C CYS A 19 4.16 7.91 17.30
N GLN A 20 3.54 8.58 16.32
CA GLN A 20 3.89 8.39 14.93
C GLN A 20 5.27 9.00 14.74
N LYS A 21 6.21 8.21 14.22
CA LYS A 21 7.50 8.74 13.77
C LYS A 21 7.33 9.32 12.37
N GLN A 22 8.36 10.00 11.91
CA GLN A 22 8.41 10.61 10.60
C GLN A 22 9.64 10.11 9.84
N SER A 23 9.49 9.80 8.57
CA SER A 23 10.58 9.40 7.68
C SER A 23 10.29 9.78 6.23
N ASP A 24 11.35 9.98 5.46
CA ASP A 24 11.29 10.22 4.01
C ASP A 24 11.10 8.92 3.22
N GLY A 25 11.42 7.77 3.86
CA GLY A 25 11.19 6.42 3.34
C GLY A 25 10.32 5.58 4.28
N PHE A 26 9.61 4.62 3.72
CA PHE A 26 8.78 3.69 4.49
C PHE A 26 8.62 2.35 3.79
N ASN A 27 8.40 1.29 4.56
CA ASN A 27 7.94 0.00 4.04
C ASN A 27 6.41 -0.08 4.20
N LEU A 28 5.71 -0.69 3.25
CA LEU A 28 4.26 -0.87 3.33
C LEU A 28 3.94 -2.23 3.96
N ARG A 29 3.73 -2.25 5.26
CA ARG A 29 3.45 -3.47 6.04
C ARG A 29 1.97 -3.84 5.98
N VAL A 30 1.70 -5.11 5.72
CA VAL A 30 0.37 -5.71 5.82
C VAL A 30 -0.08 -5.72 7.28
N GLN A 31 -1.25 -5.14 7.52
CA GLN A 31 -2.01 -5.27 8.76
C GLN A 31 -3.38 -5.86 8.43
N LEU A 32 -3.74 -6.96 9.08
CA LEU A 32 -5.07 -7.56 8.91
C LEU A 32 -6.17 -6.63 9.43
N SER A 33 -7.23 -6.46 8.64
CA SER A 33 -8.45 -5.77 9.09
C SER A 33 -9.27 -6.63 10.05
N ASP A 34 -9.18 -7.96 9.91
CA ASP A 34 -9.80 -8.94 10.80
C ASP A 34 -8.85 -10.15 10.99
N PRO A 35 -8.19 -10.27 12.15
CA PRO A 35 -7.29 -11.39 12.44
C PRO A 35 -7.95 -12.77 12.37
N ALA A 36 -9.27 -12.87 12.55
CA ALA A 36 -9.97 -14.16 12.48
C ALA A 36 -10.06 -14.71 11.04
N ARG A 37 -9.80 -13.86 10.04
CA ARG A 37 -9.85 -14.23 8.62
C ARG A 37 -8.47 -14.53 8.03
N ASP A 38 -7.40 -14.49 8.83
CA ASP A 38 -6.03 -14.65 8.32
C ASP A 38 -5.84 -15.92 7.48
N LEU A 39 -4.89 -15.85 6.56
CA LEU A 39 -4.47 -16.98 5.75
C LEU A 39 -3.51 -17.88 6.53
N THR A 40 -3.27 -19.09 6.02
CA THR A 40 -2.27 -20.01 6.58
C THR A 40 -1.23 -20.38 5.51
N PRO A 41 0.07 -20.07 5.69
CA PRO A 41 0.63 -19.21 6.75
C PRO A 41 0.07 -17.78 6.74
N SER A 42 0.19 -17.14 7.90
CA SER A 42 -0.24 -15.76 8.15
C SER A 42 0.36 -14.80 7.13
N VAL A 43 -0.43 -13.80 6.74
CA VAL A 43 0.02 -12.69 5.90
C VAL A 43 0.20 -11.39 6.68
N ASP A 44 -0.15 -11.37 7.97
CA ASP A 44 0.09 -10.22 8.84
C ASP A 44 1.58 -9.96 8.99
N GLY A 45 1.99 -8.70 8.87
CA GLY A 45 3.38 -8.31 8.99
C GLY A 45 4.26 -8.60 7.77
N LEU A 46 3.72 -9.19 6.70
CA LEU A 46 4.38 -9.17 5.39
C LEU A 46 4.46 -7.73 4.85
N TYR A 47 5.28 -7.51 3.84
CA TYR A 47 5.48 -6.21 3.21
C TYR A 47 5.11 -6.26 1.74
N LEU A 48 4.49 -5.19 1.25
CA LEU A 48 4.33 -4.97 -0.18
C LEU A 48 5.71 -4.81 -0.83
N SER A 49 5.93 -5.56 -1.89
CA SER A 49 7.11 -5.45 -2.76
C SER A 49 6.69 -5.73 -4.21
N GLY A 50 7.67 -5.74 -5.12
CA GLY A 50 7.48 -6.04 -6.52
C GLY A 50 8.19 -7.33 -6.94
N LEU A 51 7.47 -8.24 -7.60
CA LEU A 51 8.09 -9.36 -8.30
C LEU A 51 8.20 -9.04 -9.78
N ARG A 52 9.44 -9.02 -10.30
CA ARG A 52 9.69 -8.74 -11.72
C ARG A 52 9.17 -9.89 -12.57
N VAL A 53 8.20 -9.61 -13.45
CA VAL A 53 7.65 -10.59 -14.40
C VAL A 53 8.10 -10.34 -15.84
N SER A 54 8.51 -9.11 -16.16
CA SER A 54 9.09 -8.74 -17.46
C SER A 54 10.03 -7.53 -17.33
N GLN A 55 10.53 -6.99 -18.45
CA GLN A 55 11.26 -5.73 -18.41
C GLN A 55 10.30 -4.57 -18.15
N GLY A 56 10.49 -3.89 -17.02
CA GLY A 56 9.70 -2.73 -16.65
C GLY A 56 8.28 -3.01 -16.17
N SER A 57 7.93 -4.27 -15.89
CA SER A 57 6.68 -4.63 -15.24
C SER A 57 6.92 -5.54 -14.05
N TYR A 58 6.32 -5.16 -12.93
CA TYR A 58 6.36 -5.92 -11.69
C TYR A 58 4.91 -6.14 -11.24
N ILE A 59 4.60 -7.36 -10.85
CA ILE A 59 3.38 -7.61 -10.10
C ILE A 59 3.64 -7.26 -8.63
N GLY A 60 2.62 -6.78 -7.92
CA GLY A 60 2.71 -6.60 -6.48
C GLY A 60 2.76 -7.97 -5.81
N VAL A 61 3.54 -8.08 -4.74
CA VAL A 61 3.55 -9.26 -3.87
C VAL A 61 3.63 -8.83 -2.42
N ALA A 62 3.04 -9.60 -1.52
CA ALA A 62 3.29 -9.51 -0.08
C ALA A 62 4.33 -10.57 0.29
N SER A 63 5.46 -10.16 0.87
CA SER A 63 6.57 -11.04 1.23
C SER A 63 7.20 -10.66 2.58
N ASP A 64 8.05 -11.52 3.12
CA ASP A 64 8.80 -11.23 4.35
C ASP A 64 9.98 -10.26 4.13
N GLN A 65 10.25 -9.89 2.87
CA GLN A 65 11.28 -8.94 2.49
C GLN A 65 10.70 -7.52 2.38
N PRO A 66 11.10 -6.60 3.28
CA PRO A 66 10.66 -5.22 3.18
C PRO A 66 11.23 -4.55 1.93
N SER A 67 10.43 -3.65 1.36
CA SER A 67 10.76 -2.83 0.20
C SER A 67 10.50 -1.37 0.54
N THR A 68 11.45 -0.49 0.21
CA THR A 68 11.36 0.93 0.56
C THR A 68 10.56 1.69 -0.47
N TYR A 69 9.59 2.47 0.01
CA TYR A 69 8.79 3.39 -0.77
C TYR A 69 9.02 4.81 -0.27
N TYR A 70 8.72 5.79 -1.12
CA TYR A 70 8.65 7.20 -0.77
C TYR A 70 7.42 7.86 -1.41
N LEU A 71 7.01 9.00 -0.87
CA LEU A 71 6.00 9.85 -1.51
C LEU A 71 6.71 10.92 -2.33
N ASN A 72 6.45 10.93 -3.63
CA ASN A 72 6.95 11.94 -4.55
C ASN A 72 5.85 12.98 -4.81
N ASP A 73 6.04 14.21 -4.35
CA ASP A 73 5.10 15.31 -4.53
C ASP A 73 5.65 16.40 -5.44
N THR A 74 5.33 16.31 -6.72
CA THR A 74 5.64 17.36 -7.69
C THR A 74 4.53 18.42 -7.78
N THR A 75 3.49 18.33 -6.95
CA THR A 75 2.33 19.24 -6.94
C THR A 75 2.15 19.81 -5.53
N GLU A 76 2.67 21.01 -5.26
CA GLU A 76 2.65 21.62 -3.92
C GLU A 76 1.42 21.26 -3.06
N GLY A 77 1.63 20.52 -1.96
CA GLY A 77 0.61 20.31 -0.92
C GLY A 77 0.21 18.86 -0.62
N GLY A 78 0.92 17.85 -1.13
CA GLY A 78 0.89 16.44 -0.69
C GLY A 78 -0.35 15.63 -1.09
N ARG A 79 -1.46 16.30 -1.43
CA ARG A 79 -2.75 15.68 -1.79
C ARG A 79 -2.75 14.99 -3.17
N GLY A 80 -1.64 15.03 -3.89
CA GLY A 80 -1.46 14.39 -5.20
C GLY A 80 -0.16 13.58 -5.30
N ALA A 81 0.54 13.39 -4.18
CA ALA A 81 1.83 12.71 -4.15
C ALA A 81 1.71 11.28 -4.71
N THR A 82 2.71 10.80 -5.43
CA THR A 82 2.73 9.44 -5.96
C THR A 82 3.50 8.52 -5.02
N VAL A 83 2.98 7.31 -4.79
CA VAL A 83 3.70 6.29 -4.02
C VAL A 83 4.71 5.64 -4.96
N VAL A 84 6.00 5.84 -4.68
CA VAL A 84 7.10 5.37 -5.52
C VAL A 84 7.89 4.30 -4.79
N HIS A 85 8.16 3.19 -5.46
CA HIS A 85 9.04 2.13 -4.98
C HIS A 85 10.50 2.46 -5.31
N ASP A 86 11.32 2.56 -4.28
CA ASP A 86 12.74 2.86 -4.36
C ASP A 86 13.54 1.57 -4.59
N ILE A 87 13.88 1.31 -5.86
CA ILE A 87 14.76 0.20 -6.23
C ILE A 87 16.10 0.78 -6.62
N VAL A 88 17.09 0.65 -5.73
CA VAL A 88 18.44 1.19 -5.95
C VAL A 88 19.02 0.69 -7.28
N GLY A 89 19.51 1.63 -8.09
CA GLY A 89 20.10 1.34 -9.40
C GLY A 89 19.11 1.06 -10.52
N VAL A 90 17.80 1.16 -10.25
CA VAL A 90 16.75 1.08 -11.25
C VAL A 90 15.98 2.40 -11.27
N TYR A 91 15.36 2.74 -12.40
CA TYR A 91 14.47 3.91 -12.48
C TYR A 91 13.25 3.71 -11.55
N PRO A 92 12.61 4.79 -11.09
CA PRO A 92 11.52 4.70 -10.11
C PRO A 92 10.27 4.04 -10.69
N PHE A 93 9.61 3.21 -9.87
CA PHE A 93 8.33 2.59 -10.20
C PHE A 93 7.22 3.15 -9.32
N GLY A 94 6.11 3.56 -9.93
CA GLY A 94 4.91 3.94 -9.19
C GLY A 94 4.11 2.70 -8.80
N LEU A 95 3.57 2.70 -7.58
CA LEU A 95 2.50 1.77 -7.22
C LEU A 95 1.30 2.01 -8.12
N SER A 96 0.73 0.94 -8.67
CA SER A 96 -0.40 0.99 -9.59
C SER A 96 -1.55 0.13 -9.08
N VAL A 97 -2.77 0.63 -9.22
CA VAL A 97 -4.00 -0.12 -8.94
C VAL A 97 -4.86 -0.06 -10.20
N GLN A 98 -5.29 -1.22 -10.68
CA GLN A 98 -6.23 -1.29 -11.80
C GLN A 98 -7.54 -0.57 -11.47
N GLY A 99 -8.08 0.16 -12.44
CA GLY A 99 -9.36 0.87 -12.30
C GLY A 99 -10.56 -0.06 -12.14
N PRO A 100 -11.75 0.48 -11.80
CA PRO A 100 -12.97 -0.31 -11.57
C PRO A 100 -13.50 -1.02 -12.83
N THR A 101 -12.97 -0.70 -14.01
CA THR A 101 -13.31 -1.35 -15.29
C THR A 101 -12.15 -2.20 -15.84
N GLU A 102 -11.06 -2.31 -15.10
CA GLU A 102 -9.86 -3.05 -15.48
C GLU A 102 -9.71 -4.26 -14.58
N PHE A 103 -9.42 -5.43 -15.13
CA PHE A 103 -9.37 -6.68 -14.38
C PHE A 103 -8.07 -7.44 -14.65
N ASP A 104 -7.67 -8.27 -13.70
CA ASP A 104 -6.57 -9.21 -13.87
C ASP A 104 -6.95 -10.25 -14.93
N SER A 105 -6.10 -10.40 -15.96
CA SER A 105 -6.34 -11.33 -17.06
C SER A 105 -6.49 -12.81 -16.64
N ARG A 106 -5.92 -13.20 -15.50
CA ARG A 106 -5.97 -14.55 -14.91
C ARG A 106 -7.05 -14.66 -13.84
N TYR A 107 -7.40 -13.55 -13.21
CA TYR A 107 -8.43 -13.46 -12.18
C TYR A 107 -9.44 -12.35 -12.56
N PRO A 108 -10.37 -12.62 -13.51
CA PRO A 108 -11.15 -11.60 -14.20
C PRO A 108 -12.22 -10.89 -13.34
N THR A 109 -12.29 -11.22 -12.06
CA THR A 109 -13.15 -10.56 -11.07
C THR A 109 -12.33 -9.73 -10.07
N GLU A 110 -11.03 -9.59 -10.28
CA GLU A 110 -10.11 -8.93 -9.37
C GLU A 110 -9.40 -7.76 -10.04
N HIS A 111 -9.12 -6.72 -9.25
CA HIS A 111 -8.31 -5.58 -9.67
C HIS A 111 -6.88 -5.75 -9.16
N ASP A 112 -5.94 -5.88 -10.10
CA ASP A 112 -4.52 -6.08 -9.80
C ASP A 112 -3.90 -4.83 -9.16
N VAL A 113 -2.95 -5.08 -8.27
CA VAL A 113 -2.09 -4.06 -7.67
C VAL A 113 -0.64 -4.43 -8.01
N GLY A 114 0.03 -3.53 -8.71
CA GLY A 114 1.35 -3.79 -9.29
C GLY A 114 2.27 -2.58 -9.22
N LEU A 115 3.44 -2.69 -9.85
CA LEU A 115 4.34 -1.56 -10.01
C LEU A 115 4.62 -1.34 -11.50
N VAL A 116 4.47 -0.09 -11.92
CA VAL A 116 4.69 0.35 -13.30
C VAL A 116 5.72 1.47 -13.32
N VAL A 117 6.37 1.68 -14.47
CA VAL A 117 7.34 2.78 -14.62
C VAL A 117 6.68 4.09 -14.22
N ALA A 118 7.26 4.81 -13.25
CA ALA A 118 6.68 6.07 -12.80
C ALA A 118 6.57 7.05 -13.98
N GLY A 119 5.40 7.68 -14.14
CA GLY A 119 5.13 8.62 -15.24
C GLY A 119 4.57 8.01 -16.54
N SER A 120 4.27 6.71 -16.60
CA SER A 120 3.68 6.06 -17.80
C SER A 120 2.20 6.40 -18.08
N GLY A 121 1.59 7.31 -17.30
CA GLY A 121 0.35 8.00 -17.70
C GLY A 121 -0.99 7.36 -17.35
N SER A 122 -1.07 6.20 -16.68
CA SER A 122 -2.32 5.64 -16.14
C SER A 122 -2.04 4.66 -14.99
N GLY A 123 -2.89 4.62 -13.98
CA GLY A 123 -2.87 3.60 -12.90
C GLY A 123 -2.07 3.94 -11.64
N VAL A 124 -1.18 4.94 -11.64
CA VAL A 124 -0.36 5.27 -10.46
C VAL A 124 -1.23 5.73 -9.29
N THR A 125 -1.15 5.02 -8.16
CA THR A 125 -1.81 5.37 -6.91
C THR A 125 -1.30 6.72 -6.43
N ARG A 126 -2.24 7.67 -6.31
CA ARG A 126 -1.99 8.96 -5.71
C ARG A 126 -2.24 8.84 -4.20
N GLY A 127 -1.16 9.02 -3.43
CA GLY A 127 -1.19 9.39 -2.03
C GLY A 127 -1.42 8.28 -1.03
N LEU A 128 -1.13 8.63 0.22
CA LEU A 128 -1.70 8.07 1.44
C LEU A 128 -2.73 9.10 1.93
N GLU A 129 -3.93 9.14 1.35
CA GLU A 129 -4.91 10.20 1.64
C GLU A 129 -5.52 10.07 3.05
N VAL A 130 -5.56 8.85 3.60
CA VAL A 130 -6.09 8.51 4.92
C VAL A 130 -4.98 7.93 5.77
N SER A 131 -4.26 8.82 6.46
CA SER A 131 -3.23 8.45 7.43
C SER A 131 -3.78 7.50 8.51
N PRO A 132 -3.03 6.47 8.94
CA PRO A 132 -1.68 6.11 8.53
C PRO A 132 -1.67 4.88 7.60
N SER A 133 -2.56 4.77 6.60
CA SER A 133 -2.55 3.63 5.69
C SER A 133 -2.64 4.03 4.23
N LEU A 134 -2.17 3.16 3.35
CA LEU A 134 -2.35 3.33 1.92
C LEU A 134 -3.82 3.37 1.56
N THR A 135 -4.20 4.42 0.85
CA THR A 135 -5.52 4.58 0.26
C THR A 135 -5.49 4.11 -1.18
N GLY A 136 -6.56 3.42 -1.58
CA GLY A 136 -6.74 3.08 -2.98
C GLY A 136 -7.19 4.27 -3.82
N PRO A 137 -7.28 4.07 -5.15
CA PRO A 137 -7.75 5.10 -6.07
C PRO A 137 -9.26 5.36 -5.90
N GLY A 138 -9.66 6.65 -5.86
CA GLY A 138 -11.06 7.05 -5.96
C GLY A 138 -11.81 7.17 -4.62
N SER A 139 -13.15 7.08 -4.67
CA SER A 139 -14.04 7.45 -3.55
C SER A 139 -14.29 6.35 -2.51
N GLY A 140 -13.67 5.17 -2.63
CA GLY A 140 -13.87 4.08 -1.67
C GLY A 140 -13.34 2.73 -2.14
N GLY A 141 -13.10 1.83 -1.18
CA GLY A 141 -12.61 0.48 -1.41
C GLY A 141 -11.65 0.02 -0.32
N THR A 142 -11.14 -1.20 -0.45
CA THR A 142 -10.17 -1.76 0.51
C THR A 142 -9.13 -2.62 -0.21
N TYR A 143 -7.94 -2.69 0.36
CA TYR A 143 -6.93 -3.63 -0.11
C TYR A 143 -7.24 -5.03 0.40
N LEU A 144 -7.00 -5.99 -0.47
CA LEU A 144 -6.96 -7.40 -0.14
C LEU A 144 -5.53 -7.90 -0.37
N VAL A 145 -5.16 -8.96 0.33
CA VAL A 145 -4.07 -9.85 -0.13
C VAL A 145 -4.65 -11.21 -0.38
N CYS A 146 -4.26 -11.76 -1.53
CA CYS A 146 -4.82 -12.98 -2.07
C CYS A 146 -3.71 -13.98 -2.36
N ARG A 147 -3.88 -15.23 -1.96
CA ARG A 147 -2.97 -16.30 -2.33
C ARG A 147 -3.36 -16.84 -3.70
N ARG A 148 -2.41 -16.82 -4.63
CA ARG A 148 -2.64 -17.13 -6.05
C ARG A 148 -1.54 -18.01 -6.58
N THR A 149 -1.91 -19.02 -7.36
CA THR A 149 -0.96 -19.82 -8.13
C THR A 149 -0.47 -19.01 -9.33
N PHE A 150 0.84 -18.96 -9.51
CA PHE A 150 1.49 -18.36 -10.67
C PHE A 150 2.40 -19.38 -11.33
N VAL A 151 2.36 -19.45 -12.66
CA VAL A 151 3.20 -20.37 -13.43
C VAL A 151 4.47 -19.64 -13.86
N PHE A 152 5.60 -20.00 -13.25
CA PHE A 152 6.92 -19.52 -13.64
C PHE A 152 7.60 -20.53 -14.57
N PRO A 153 8.67 -20.13 -15.29
CA PRO A 153 9.50 -21.08 -16.05
C PRO A 153 10.06 -22.22 -15.20
N SER A 154 10.26 -22.00 -13.90
CA SER A 154 10.70 -23.00 -12.92
C SER A 154 9.59 -23.95 -12.43
N GLY A 155 8.33 -23.71 -12.84
CA GLY A 155 7.14 -24.44 -12.39
C GLY A 155 6.13 -23.54 -11.67
N PRO A 156 4.95 -24.10 -11.32
CA PRO A 156 3.94 -23.40 -10.53
C PRO A 156 4.47 -23.06 -9.13
N ALA A 157 4.15 -21.87 -8.65
CA ALA A 157 4.39 -21.45 -7.28
C ALA A 157 3.22 -20.63 -6.75
N GLU A 158 2.97 -20.75 -5.45
CA GLU A 158 2.02 -19.88 -4.74
C GLU A 158 2.69 -18.57 -4.39
N ILE A 159 2.04 -17.46 -4.70
CA ILE A 159 2.45 -16.12 -4.30
C ILE A 159 1.28 -15.42 -3.61
N VAL A 160 1.59 -14.50 -2.71
CA VAL A 160 0.58 -13.65 -2.07
C VAL A 160 0.59 -12.32 -2.81
N THR A 161 -0.51 -11.99 -3.47
CA THR A 161 -0.62 -10.81 -4.33
C THR A 161 -1.66 -9.84 -3.77
N PRO A 162 -1.36 -8.54 -3.69
CA PRO A 162 -2.33 -7.52 -3.34
C PRO A 162 -3.41 -7.38 -4.44
N ARG A 163 -4.63 -7.09 -4.02
CA ARG A 163 -5.76 -6.70 -4.89
C ARG A 163 -6.44 -5.49 -4.31
N PHE A 164 -7.19 -4.78 -5.16
CA PHE A 164 -8.10 -3.74 -4.69
C PHE A 164 -9.54 -4.22 -4.87
N LEU A 165 -10.35 -3.98 -3.86
CA LEU A 165 -11.79 -4.26 -3.87
C LEU A 165 -12.52 -2.93 -3.82
N TYR A 166 -13.26 -2.60 -4.88
CA TYR A 166 -14.05 -1.38 -4.92
C TYR A 166 -15.33 -1.51 -4.09
N GLU A 167 -15.91 -0.38 -3.71
CA GLU A 167 -17.18 -0.37 -2.97
C GLU A 167 -18.30 -1.07 -3.76
N GLY A 168 -19.04 -1.95 -3.07
CA GLY A 168 -20.12 -2.74 -3.66
C GLY A 168 -19.69 -4.09 -4.23
N GLU A 169 -18.39 -4.37 -4.28
CA GLU A 169 -17.86 -5.68 -4.65
C GLU A 169 -17.80 -6.63 -3.44
N SER A 170 -17.73 -7.92 -3.73
CA SER A 170 -17.63 -8.97 -2.71
C SER A 170 -16.20 -9.47 -2.60
N ILE A 171 -15.74 -9.68 -1.38
CA ILE A 171 -14.46 -10.35 -1.13
C ILE A 171 -14.57 -11.77 -1.70
N PRO A 172 -13.64 -12.23 -2.54
CA PRO A 172 -13.65 -13.61 -3.03
C PRO A 172 -13.72 -14.62 -1.89
N ASP A 173 -14.53 -15.67 -2.06
CA ASP A 173 -14.82 -16.65 -1.00
C ASP A 173 -13.56 -17.39 -0.50
N GLU A 174 -12.55 -17.57 -1.36
CA GLU A 174 -11.34 -18.31 -1.00
C GLU A 174 -10.04 -17.55 -1.27
N GLY A 175 -9.12 -17.68 -0.31
CA GLY A 175 -7.74 -17.28 -0.45
C GLY A 175 -7.48 -15.77 -0.43
N CYS A 176 -8.47 -14.92 -0.12
CA CYS A 176 -8.29 -13.47 0.04
C CYS A 176 -8.68 -12.98 1.42
N VAL A 177 -7.93 -12.01 1.94
CA VAL A 177 -8.21 -11.38 3.23
C VAL A 177 -8.10 -9.86 3.12
N PRO A 178 -9.02 -9.11 3.76
CA PRO A 178 -8.96 -7.66 3.78
C PRO A 178 -7.84 -7.17 4.70
N ILE A 179 -7.12 -6.16 4.23
CA ILE A 179 -5.94 -5.60 4.90
C ILE A 179 -5.88 -4.09 4.80
N ALA A 180 -5.05 -3.49 5.64
CA ALA A 180 -4.47 -2.18 5.46
C ALA A 180 -2.97 -2.32 5.19
N PHE A 181 -2.44 -1.54 4.25
CA PHE A 181 -1.00 -1.34 4.15
C PHE A 181 -0.60 -0.14 5.01
N VAL A 182 0.11 -0.40 6.10
CA VAL A 182 0.55 0.61 7.07
C VAL A 182 2.02 0.95 6.81
N PRO A 183 2.39 2.23 6.66
CA PRO A 183 3.78 2.65 6.57
C PRO A 183 4.53 2.33 7.86
N GLU A 184 5.56 1.49 7.78
CA GLU A 184 6.56 1.27 8.81
C GLU A 184 7.82 2.08 8.43
N CYS A 185 8.36 2.87 9.37
CA CYS A 185 9.46 3.79 9.05
C CYS A 185 10.69 3.04 8.53
N ALA A 186 11.26 3.53 7.42
CA ALA A 186 12.48 2.99 6.82
C ALA A 186 13.41 4.14 6.41
N ALA A 187 14.70 3.86 6.28
CA ALA A 187 15.62 4.83 5.67
C ALA A 187 15.34 4.91 4.16
N LEU A 188 15.36 6.12 3.61
CA LEU A 188 15.47 6.31 2.17
C LEU A 188 16.95 6.47 1.84
N GLU A 189 17.53 5.47 1.21
CA GLU A 189 18.96 5.47 0.89
C GLU A 189 19.28 6.51 -0.18
N PRO A 190 20.44 7.20 -0.09
CA PRO A 190 20.85 8.13 -1.12
C PRO A 190 21.08 7.41 -2.45
N LEU A 191 20.73 8.08 -3.54
CA LEU A 191 20.96 7.56 -4.88
C LEU A 191 22.45 7.46 -5.20
N PRO A 192 22.86 6.48 -6.03
CA PRO A 192 24.23 6.39 -6.50
C PRO A 192 24.60 7.61 -7.36
N ASP A 193 25.88 7.98 -7.34
CA ASP A 193 26.41 9.07 -8.15
C ASP A 193 26.06 8.88 -9.64
N GLY A 194 25.56 9.94 -10.27
CA GLY A 194 25.19 9.93 -11.69
C GLY A 194 23.84 9.28 -12.00
N ALA A 195 23.00 9.00 -10.99
CA ALA A 195 21.62 8.59 -11.21
C ALA A 195 20.86 9.59 -12.11
N SER A 196 20.01 9.07 -13.01
CA SER A 196 19.23 9.87 -13.96
C SER A 196 17.91 10.42 -13.37
N TRP A 197 17.71 10.26 -12.06
CA TRP A 197 16.53 10.66 -11.31
C TRP A 197 16.96 11.05 -9.88
N ASN A 198 16.07 11.69 -9.11
CA ASN A 198 16.38 12.26 -7.79
C ASN A 198 15.26 12.05 -6.77
N HIS A 199 15.55 12.45 -5.52
CA HIS A 199 14.62 12.48 -4.39
C HIS A 199 14.23 13.92 -4.00
N ASP A 200 14.36 14.89 -4.91
CA ASP A 200 14.23 16.33 -4.59
C ASP A 200 12.80 16.74 -4.18
N SER A 201 11.81 15.94 -4.60
CA SER A 201 10.39 16.15 -4.32
C SER A 201 9.83 15.12 -3.33
N VAL A 202 10.69 14.48 -2.54
CA VAL A 202 10.26 13.58 -1.47
C VAL A 202 9.61 14.38 -0.35
N ILE A 203 8.47 13.90 0.14
CA ILE A 203 7.83 14.42 1.35
C ILE A 203 7.89 13.40 2.48
N THR A 204 8.12 13.90 3.69
CA THR A 204 8.14 13.11 4.90
C THR A 204 6.74 12.59 5.25
N VAL A 205 6.64 11.31 5.61
CA VAL A 205 5.38 10.68 6.02
C VAL A 205 5.38 10.31 7.49
N SER A 206 4.18 10.30 8.09
CA SER A 206 3.95 9.65 9.38
C SER A 206 3.95 8.13 9.20
N CYS A 207 4.71 7.43 10.04
CA CYS A 207 4.85 5.99 9.98
C CYS A 207 4.91 5.38 11.39
N VAL A 208 4.60 4.08 11.46
CA VAL A 208 4.71 3.30 12.70
C VAL A 208 6.16 2.84 12.92
N ARG A 209 6.47 2.63 14.20
CA ARG A 209 7.67 1.97 14.74
C ARG A 209 8.96 2.78 14.76
#